data_AF-T1B7Z3-F1
#
_entry.id   AF-T1B7Z3-F1
#
_cell.length_a   1.000
_cell.length_b   1.000
_cell.length_c   1.000
_cell.angle_alpha   90.00
_cell.angle_beta   90.00
_cell.angle_gamma   90.00
#
_symmetry.space_group_name_H-M   'P 1'
#
loop_
_entity.id
_entity.type
_entity.pdbx_description
1 polymer ?
#
loop_
_entity_poly.entity_id
_entity_poly.type
_entity_poly.pdbx_seq_one_letter_code
_entity_poly.pdbx_strand_id
1 'polypeptide(L)' 'MRQPIVIAPSILSADFARLGADAQKALDAGADWLHFDVMDNHYVPNLSIGPQVCKALR' A
#
# COMPACT_ATOMS: atom_id res chain seq x y z
N MET A 1 28.02 3.00 -3.87
CA MET A 1 27.28 3.18 -2.60
C MET A 1 26.05 2.28 -2.64
N ARG A 2 25.74 1.56 -1.56
CA ARG A 2 24.53 0.72 -1.49
C ARG A 2 23.32 1.61 -1.19
N GLN A 3 22.18 1.34 -1.83
CA GLN A 3 20.93 1.99 -1.45
C GLN A 3 20.56 1.59 -0.01
N PRO A 4 19.94 2.50 0.77
CA PRO A 4 19.43 2.18 2.09
C PRO A 4 18.34 1.09 1.99
N ILE A 5 18.21 0.29 3.06
CA ILE A 5 17.13 -0.68 3.17
C ILE A 5 15.82 0.08 3.36
N VAL A 6 14.78 -0.32 2.64
CA VAL A 6 13.44 0.27 2.68
C VAL A 6 12.46 -0.78 3.21
N ILE A 7 11.63 -0.38 4.17
CA ILE A 7 10.49 -1.16 4.64
C ILE A 7 9.21 -0.52 4.09
N ALA A 8 8.50 -1.28 3.24
CA ALA A 8 7.27 -0.85 2.59
C ALA A 8 6.13 -1.84 2.88
N PRO A 9 5.33 -1.64 3.94
CA PRO A 9 4.18 -2.49 4.25
C PRO A 9 3.15 -2.46 3.11
N SER A 10 2.61 -3.62 2.74
CA SER A 10 1.56 -3.70 1.72
C SER A 10 0.23 -3.23 2.27
N ILE A 11 -0.41 -2.29 1.56
CA ILE A 11 -1.71 -1.76 1.97
C ILE A 11 -2.85 -2.77 1.77
N LEU A 12 -2.63 -3.88 1.06
CA LEU A 12 -3.63 -4.94 0.93
C LEU A 12 -3.97 -5.59 2.29
N SER A 13 -3.06 -5.49 3.27
CA SER A 13 -3.26 -6.01 4.63
C SER A 13 -3.94 -5.02 5.57
N ALA A 14 -4.22 -3.78 5.14
CA ALA A 14 -4.82 -2.75 5.97
C ALA A 14 -6.35 -2.93 6.08
N ASP A 15 -6.96 -2.29 7.09
CA ASP A 15 -8.41 -2.13 7.14
C ASP A 15 -8.88 -1.10 6.09
N PHE A 16 -9.47 -1.57 4.99
CA PHE A 16 -9.95 -0.71 3.91
C PHE A 16 -11.08 0.24 4.34
N ALA A 17 -11.84 -0.06 5.40
CA ALA A 17 -12.83 0.88 5.94
C ALA A 17 -12.16 2.08 6.65
N ARG A 18 -10.88 1.95 6.99
CA ARG A 18 -10.08 2.95 7.71
C ARG A 18 -8.72 3.18 7.07
N LEU A 19 -8.64 3.02 5.75
CA LEU A 19 -7.38 2.91 5.02
C LEU A 19 -6.41 4.06 5.30
N GLY A 20 -6.88 5.31 5.32
CA GLY A 20 -6.03 6.46 5.63
C GLY A 20 -5.45 6.44 7.05
N ALA A 21 -6.22 5.97 8.03
CA ALA A 21 -5.74 5.88 9.41
C ALA A 21 -4.70 4.77 9.58
N ASP A 22 -4.89 3.61 8.95
CA ASP A 22 -3.92 2.51 9.02
C ASP A 22 -2.66 2.82 8.20
N ALA A 23 -2.79 3.48 7.05
CA ALA A 23 -1.67 4.02 6.29
C ALA A 23 -0.83 4.99 7.13
N GLN A 24 -1.48 5.94 7.80
CA GLN A 24 -0.79 6.90 8.67
C GLN A 24 -0.09 6.19 9.85
N LYS A 25 -0.74 5.23 10.51
CA LYS A 25 -0.10 4.44 11.58
C LYS A 25 1.16 3.71 11.10
N ALA A 26 1.15 3.17 9.89
CA ALA A 26 2.31 2.47 9.35
C ALA A 26 3.49 3.45 9.14
N LEU A 27 3.21 4.63 8.58
CA LEU A 27 4.21 5.69 8.40
C LEU A 27 4.74 6.19 9.76
N ASP A 28 3.85 6.44 10.72
CA ASP A 28 4.20 6.87 12.08
C ASP A 28 5.04 5.80 12.82
N ALA A 29 4.86 4.52 12.49
CA ALA A 29 5.63 3.40 13.03
C ALA A 29 7.02 3.23 12.37
N GLY A 30 7.36 4.08 11.39
CA GLY A 30 8.66 4.08 10.72
C GLY A 30 8.71 3.33 9.40
N ALA A 31 7.56 3.08 8.75
CA ALA A 31 7.57 2.64 7.36
C ALA A 31 8.14 3.74 6.45
N ASP A 32 9.03 3.36 5.54
CA ASP A 32 9.60 4.29 4.56
C ASP A 32 8.55 4.63 3.51
N TRP A 33 7.88 3.61 2.96
CA TRP A 33 6.87 3.70 1.91
C TRP A 33 5.63 2.86 2.23
N LEU A 34 4.57 3.03 1.43
CA LEU A 34 3.43 2.13 1.39
C LEU A 34 3.49 1.34 0.09
N HIS A 35 3.49 0.01 0.18
CA HIS A 35 3.54 -0.87 -0.98
C HIS A 35 2.13 -1.11 -1.54
N PHE A 36 1.99 -1.00 -2.85
CA PHE A 36 0.70 -0.93 -3.53
C PHE A 36 0.60 -2.00 -4.63
N ASP A 37 -0.11 -3.09 -4.34
CA ASP A 37 -0.28 -4.22 -5.26
C ASP A 37 -1.58 -4.08 -6.08
N VAL A 38 -1.44 -3.66 -7.34
CA VAL A 38 -2.54 -3.59 -8.31
C VAL A 38 -2.64 -4.91 -9.07
N MET A 39 -3.81 -5.52 -9.03
CA MET A 39 -4.11 -6.80 -9.68
C MET A 39 -5.39 -6.66 -10.50
N ASP A 40 -5.38 -7.18 -11.73
CA ASP A 40 -6.40 -6.92 -12.75
C ASP A 40 -7.27 -8.14 -13.09
N ASN A 41 -7.13 -9.25 -12.38
CA ASN A 41 -7.75 -10.54 -12.67
C ASN A 41 -7.38 -11.17 -14.04
N HIS A 42 -6.44 -10.58 -14.80
CA HIS A 42 -5.98 -11.09 -16.09
C HIS A 42 -4.57 -11.66 -15.98
N TYR A 43 -3.66 -10.93 -15.31
CA TYR A 43 -2.29 -11.38 -15.05
C TYR A 43 -2.23 -12.38 -13.89
N VAL A 44 -3.03 -12.14 -12.85
CA VAL A 44 -3.19 -13.02 -11.67
C VAL A 44 -4.68 -13.20 -11.37
N PRO A 45 -5.12 -14.30 -10.73
CA PRO A 45 -6.55 -14.60 -10.50
C PRO A 45 -7.16 -13.79 -9.33
N ASN A 46 -6.65 -12.58 -9.09
CA ASN A 46 -7.09 -11.67 -8.05
C ASN A 46 -7.43 -10.31 -8.68
N LEU A 47 -8.51 -9.70 -8.24
CA LEU A 47 -8.83 -8.29 -8.50
C LEU A 47 -8.63 -7.52 -7.18
N SER A 48 -7.72 -6.54 -7.17
CA SER A 48 -7.43 -5.76 -5.96
C SER A 48 -7.98 -4.33 -6.05
N ILE A 49 -7.11 -3.34 -6.14
CA ILE A 49 -7.38 -1.91 -6.08
C ILE A 49 -6.75 -1.20 -7.27
N GLY A 50 -7.37 -0.11 -7.69
CA GLY A 50 -6.92 0.68 -8.85
C GLY A 50 -6.40 2.08 -8.48
N PRO A 51 -6.14 2.91 -9.51
CA PRO A 51 -5.61 4.27 -9.34
C PRO A 51 -6.46 5.17 -8.42
N GLN A 52 -7.75 4.90 -8.31
CA GLN A 52 -8.66 5.66 -7.44
C GLN A 52 -8.29 5.57 -5.96
N VAL A 53 -7.81 4.40 -5.51
CA VAL A 53 -7.38 4.21 -4.12
C VAL A 53 -6.06 4.94 -3.85
N CYS A 54 -5.13 4.93 -4.81
CA CYS A 54 -3.90 5.71 -4.72
C CYS A 54 -4.18 7.22 -4.62
N LYS A 55 -5.14 7.72 -5.40
CA LYS A 55 -5.58 9.12 -5.34
C LYS A 55 -6.22 9.48 -4.00
N ALA A 56 -6.94 8.55 -3.36
CA ALA A 56 -7.60 8.77 -2.08
C ALA A 56 -6.63 8.78 -0.88
N LEU A 57 -5.41 8.26 -1.04
CA LEU A 57 -4.36 8.24 -0.01
C LEU A 57 -3.44 9.47 -0.04
N ARG A 58 -3.61 10.37 -1.02
CA ARG A 58 -2.79 11.57 -1.23
C ARG A 58 -3.38 12.79 -0.52
#